data_AF-A0A0C3AEV4-F1
#
_entry.id   AF-A0A0C3AEV4-F1
#
_cell.length_a   1.000
_cell.length_b   1.000
_cell.length_c   1.000
_cell.angle_alpha   90.00
_cell.angle_beta   90.00
_cell.angle_gamma   90.00
#
_symmetry.space_group_name_H-M   'P 1'
#
loop_
_entity.id
_entity.type
_entity.pdbx_description
1 polymer ?
#
loop_
_entity_poly.entity_id
_entity_poly.type
_entity_poly.pdbx_seq_one_letter_code
_entity_poly.pdbx_strand_id
1 'polypeptide(L)' 'MGIADKAQNKAEDLGGKAKEAAGSATGDRDLENEGKGDQVKSAVKDAGEKVKDAASSIKDKLT' A
#
# COMPACT_ATOMS: atom_id res chain seq x y z
N MET A 1 -1.83 -13.21 -9.91
CA MET A 1 -1.06 -12.02 -9.48
C MET A 1 0.38 -12.18 -9.94
N GLY A 2 0.82 -11.35 -10.88
CA GLY A 2 2.11 -11.47 -11.54
C GLY A 2 3.25 -10.85 -10.73
N ILE A 3 4.49 -11.19 -11.08
CA ILE A 3 5.72 -10.56 -10.55
C ILE A 3 5.72 -9.03 -10.69
N ALA A 4 5.03 -8.51 -11.70
CA ALA A 4 4.87 -7.08 -11.95
C ALA A 4 4.02 -6.40 -10.85
N ASP A 5 2.92 -7.00 -10.41
CA ASP A 5 2.06 -6.45 -9.34
C ASP A 5 2.82 -6.34 -8.02
N LYS A 6 3.58 -7.38 -7.65
CA LYS A 6 4.40 -7.36 -6.43
C LYS A 6 5.53 -6.34 -6.51
N ALA A 7 6.14 -6.18 -7.69
CA ALA A 7 7.18 -5.19 -7.91
C ALA A 7 6.62 -3.77 -7.81
N GLN A 8 5.43 -3.52 -8.35
CA GLN A 8 4.76 -2.23 -8.28
C GLN A 8 4.39 -1.86 -6.84
N ASN A 9 3.78 -2.79 -6.07
CA ASN A 9 3.52 -2.55 -4.65
C ASN A 9 4.80 -2.24 -3.87
N LYS A 10 5.88 -3.00 -4.08
CA LYS A 10 7.18 -2.73 -3.43
C LYS A 10 7.78 -1.39 -3.85
N ALA A 11 7.59 -0.98 -5.09
CA ALA A 11 8.07 0.30 -5.59
C ALA A 11 7.29 1.48 -4.99
N GLU A 12 5.97 1.36 -4.85
CA GLU A 12 5.13 2.34 -4.12
C GLU A 12 5.54 2.42 -2.64
N ASP A 13 5.78 1.29 -1.96
CA ASP A 13 6.24 1.26 -0.57
C ASP A 13 7.61 1.93 -0.38
N LEU A 14 8.55 1.64 -1.29
CA LEU A 14 9.87 2.28 -1.32
C LEU A 14 9.77 3.77 -1.63
N GLY A 15 8.91 4.17 -2.57
CA GLY A 15 8.66 5.57 -2.92
C GLY A 15 8.09 6.35 -1.74
N GLY A 16 7.11 5.79 -1.04
CA GLY A 16 6.52 6.41 0.15
C GLY A 16 7.53 6.61 1.27
N LYS A 17 8.37 5.60 1.56
CA LYS A 17 9.46 5.73 2.56
C LYS A 17 10.53 6.72 2.15
N ALA A 18 10.84 6.78 0.85
CA ALA A 18 11.79 7.75 0.33
C ALA A 18 11.26 9.19 0.47
N LYS A 19 9.97 9.43 0.17
CA LYS A 19 9.32 10.73 0.42
C LYS A 19 9.28 11.09 1.90
N GLU A 20 8.96 10.13 2.76
CA GLU A 20 8.96 10.33 4.21
C GLU A 20 10.34 10.73 4.73
N ALA A 21 11.37 9.98 4.35
CA ALA A 21 12.75 10.26 4.74
C ALA A 21 13.27 11.58 4.16
N ALA A 22 12.97 11.88 2.89
CA ALA A 22 13.36 13.12 2.25
C ALA A 22 12.66 14.32 2.91
N GLY A 23 11.35 14.23 3.17
CA GLY A 23 10.58 15.27 3.84
C GLY A 23 11.07 15.54 5.26
N SER A 24 11.31 14.49 6.05
CA SER A 24 11.89 14.67 7.39
C SER A 24 13.30 15.26 7.35
N ALA A 25 14.11 14.92 6.35
CA ALA A 25 15.47 15.45 6.21
C ALA A 25 15.52 16.90 5.73
N THR A 26 14.59 17.32 4.85
CA THR A 26 14.50 18.69 4.33
C THR A 26 13.59 19.60 5.18
N GLY A 27 12.85 19.04 6.14
CA GLY A 27 11.83 19.75 6.91
C GLY A 27 10.54 20.00 6.12
N ASP A 28 10.35 19.31 5.00
CA ASP A 28 9.19 19.42 4.13
C ASP A 28 8.06 18.50 4.62
N ARG A 29 7.08 19.10 5.30
CA ARG A 29 5.94 18.39 5.89
C ARG A 29 5.01 17.81 4.84
N ASP A 30 4.92 18.42 3.66
CA ASP A 30 4.07 17.90 2.58
C ASP A 30 4.67 16.60 2.06
N LEU A 31 5.98 16.57 1.79
CA LEU A 31 6.69 15.35 1.37
C LEU A 31 6.58 14.22 2.41
N GLU A 32 6.73 14.56 3.70
CA GLU A 32 6.60 13.59 4.80
C GLU A 32 5.18 12.98 4.85
N ASN A 33 4.16 13.84 4.78
CA ASN A 33 2.77 13.42 4.81
C ASN A 33 2.36 12.62 3.56
N GLU A 34 2.91 12.95 2.40
CA GLU A 34 2.68 12.19 1.16
C GLU A 34 3.22 10.77 1.30
N GLY A 35 4.44 10.63 1.84
CA GLY A 35 5.05 9.32 2.11
C GLY A 35 4.25 8.47 3.10
N LYS A 36 3.76 9.07 4.18
CA LYS A 36 2.86 8.41 5.15
C LYS A 36 1.51 8.04 4.52
N GLY A 37 0.94 8.94 3.71
CA GLY A 37 -0.33 8.72 3.02
C GLY A 37 -0.26 7.54 2.05
N ASP A 38 0.82 7.43 1.27
CA ASP A 38 1.07 6.32 0.34
C ASP A 38 1.16 4.97 1.08
N GLN A 39 1.81 4.93 2.25
CA GLN A 39 1.87 3.72 3.09
C GLN A 39 0.50 3.32 3.65
N VAL A 40 -0.26 4.28 4.18
CA VAL A 40 -1.61 4.02 4.73
C VAL A 40 -2.54 3.50 3.63
N LYS A 41 -2.52 4.13 2.45
CA LYS A 41 -3.35 3.74 1.31
C LYS A 41 -3.02 2.33 0.84
N SER A 42 -1.74 1.96 0.79
CA SER A 42 -1.31 0.60 0.45
C SER A 42 -1.80 -0.42 1.47
N ALA A 43 -1.62 -0.14 2.77
CA ALA A 43 -2.09 -1.03 3.84
C ALA A 43 -3.62 -1.25 3.81
N VAL A 44 -4.38 -0.18 3.56
CA VAL A 44 -5.85 -0.26 3.42
C VAL A 44 -6.25 -1.08 2.19
N LYS A 45 -5.55 -0.91 1.07
CA LYS A 45 -5.82 -1.65 -0.17
C LYS A 45 -5.55 -3.15 0.00
N ASP A 46 -4.40 -3.51 0.59
CA ASP A 46 -4.04 -4.90 0.91
C ASP A 46 -5.05 -5.54 1.88
N ALA A 47 -5.47 -4.80 2.92
CA ALA A 47 -6.46 -5.29 3.87
C ALA A 47 -7.83 -5.50 3.20
N GLY A 48 -8.25 -4.56 2.35
CA GLY A 48 -9.50 -4.65 1.59
C GLY A 48 -9.50 -5.82 0.60
N GLU A 49 -8.40 -6.03 -0.13
CA GLU A 49 -8.26 -7.17 -1.03
C GLU A 49 -8.31 -8.51 -0.28
N LYS A 50 -7.63 -8.63 0.87
CA LYS A 50 -7.70 -9.85 1.70
C LYS A 50 -9.11 -10.13 2.22
N VAL A 51 -9.83 -9.10 2.67
CA VAL A 51 -11.22 -9.24 3.14
C VAL A 51 -12.13 -9.65 1.99
N LYS A 52 -11.96 -9.06 0.81
CA LYS A 52 -12.73 -9.41 -0.40
C LYS A 52 -12.44 -10.83 -0.88
N ASP A 53 -11.20 -11.27 -0.84
CA ASP A 53 -10.80 -12.64 -1.19
C ASP A 53 -11.36 -13.65 -0.20
N ALA A 54 -11.31 -13.36 1.10
CA ALA A 54 -11.91 -14.21 2.13
C ALA A 54 -13.44 -14.29 1.96
N ALA A 55 -14.10 -13.15 1.71
CA ALA A 55 -15.53 -13.09 1.46
C ALA A 55 -15.94 -13.86 0.19
N SER A 56 -15.19 -13.72 -0.91
CA SER A 56 -15.42 -14.50 -2.13
C SER A 56 -15.22 -15.98 -1.88
N SER A 57 -14.14 -16.36 -1.19
CA SER A 57 -13.85 -17.76 -0.85
C SER A 57 -14.95 -18.42 -0.02
N ILE A 58 -15.54 -17.68 0.93
CA ILE A 58 -16.66 -18.16 1.74
C ILE A 58 -17.93 -18.29 0.89
N LYS A 59 -18.21 -17.29 0.04
CA LYS A 59 -19.35 -17.32 -0.88
C LYS A 59 -19.27 -18.48 -1.87
N ASP A 60 -18.10 -18.73 -2.47
CA ASP A 60 -17.84 -19.86 -3.38
C ASP A 60 -18.00 -21.22 -2.70
N LYS A 61 -17.65 -21.34 -1.41
CA LYS A 61 -17.85 -22.59 -0.65
C LYS A 61 -19.30 -22.85 -0.25
N LEU A 62 -20.15 -21.82 -0.25
CA LEU A 62 -21.55 -21.89 0.17
C LEU A 62 -22.53 -21.98 -1.01
N THR A 63 -22.06 -21.83 -2.25
CA THR A 63 -22.88 -21.92 -3.47
C THR A 63 -22.53 -23.17 -4.28
#